data_AF-A0A5E6PJE7-F1
#
_entry.id   AF-A0A5E6PJE7-F1
#
_cell.length_a   1.000
_cell.length_b   1.000
_cell.length_c   1.000
_cell.angle_alpha   90.00
_cell.angle_beta   90.00
_cell.angle_gamma   90.00
#
_symmetry.space_group_name_H-M   'P 1'
#
loop_
_entity.id
_entity.type
_entity.pdbx_description
1 polymer ?
#
loop_
_entity_poly.entity_id
_entity_poly.type
_entity_poly.pdbx_seq_one_letter_code
_entity_poly.pdbx_strand_id
1 'polypeptide(L)' 'MTDDLRRDALAAWYALLATPEIRMDVEEQYDELLKAADEMERAGLINGAEWRTLVREAGLMFSSATEGVGGGT' A
#
# COMPACT_ATOMS: atom_id res chain seq x y z
N MET A 1 6.42 19.00 12.29
CA MET A 1 6.13 19.32 10.88
C MET A 1 6.43 18.13 9.98
N THR A 2 7.66 17.60 9.93
CA THR A 2 7.95 16.39 9.11
C THR A 2 7.30 15.10 9.65
N ASP A 3 7.15 14.99 10.98
CA ASP A 3 6.46 13.85 11.61
C ASP A 3 4.96 13.80 11.24
N ASP A 4 4.33 14.98 11.21
CA ASP A 4 2.92 15.13 10.85
C ASP A 4 2.68 14.71 9.39
N LEU A 5 3.58 15.13 8.48
CA LEU A 5 3.52 14.76 7.06
C LEU A 5 3.76 13.26 6.83
N ARG A 6 4.70 12.66 7.56
CA ARG A 6 4.92 11.21 7.54
C ARG A 6 3.66 10.47 7.99
N ARG A 7 3.06 10.89 9.10
CA ARG A 7 1.84 10.29 9.64
C ARG A 7 0.69 10.37 8.64
N ASP A 8 0.50 11.53 8.01
CA ASP A 8 -0.55 11.73 7.02
C ASP A 8 -0.36 10.83 5.80
N ALA A 9 0.87 10.76 5.28
CA ALA A 9 1.19 9.91 4.13
C ALA A 9 1.02 8.41 4.45
N LEU A 10 1.45 7.96 5.64
CA LEU A 10 1.21 6.58 6.09
C LEU A 10 -0.29 6.31 6.30
N ALA A 11 -1.04 7.26 6.86
CA ALA A 11 -2.47 7.12 7.04
C ALA A 11 -3.20 6.99 5.70
N ALA A 12 -2.83 7.80 4.70
CA ALA A 12 -3.35 7.69 3.34
C ALA A 12 -3.02 6.33 2.71
N TRP A 13 -1.79 5.84 2.90
CA TRP A 13 -1.36 4.53 2.40
C TRP A 13 -2.17 3.38 3.03
N TYR A 14 -2.34 3.37 4.35
CA TYR A 14 -3.14 2.34 5.03
C TYR A 14 -4.63 2.44 4.69
N ALA A 15 -5.15 3.65 4.47
CA ALA A 15 -6.53 3.83 4.01
C ALA A 15 -6.74 3.22 2.62
N LEU A 16 -5.78 3.42 1.70
CA LEU A 16 -5.78 2.81 0.37
C LEU A 16 -5.69 1.28 0.45
N LEU A 17 -4.88 0.74 1.37
CA LEU A 17 -4.76 -0.70 1.59
C LEU A 17 -6.08 -1.30 2.13
N ALA A 18 -6.72 -0.63 3.08
CA ALA A 18 -7.93 -1.12 3.74
C ALA A 18 -9.19 -0.98 2.88
N THR A 19 -9.27 0.09 2.08
CA THR A 19 -10.43 0.39 1.24
C THR A 19 -9.98 0.57 -0.21
N PRO A 20 -9.96 -0.52 -1.00
CA PRO A 20 -9.85 -0.39 -2.45
C PRO A 20 -10.99 0.49 -2.95
N GLU A 21 -10.73 1.41 -3.88
CA GLU A 21 -11.82 2.08 -4.57
C GLU A 21 -12.69 1.03 -5.28
N ILE A 22 -14.02 1.23 -5.26
CA ILE A 22 -15.04 0.24 -5.69
C ILE A 22 -14.85 -0.25 -7.14
N ARG A 23 -14.01 0.41 -7.92
CA ARG A 23 -13.69 0.06 -9.32
C ARG A 23 -12.22 -0.26 -9.58
N MET A 24 -11.36 -0.22 -8.57
CA MET A 24 -9.94 -0.43 -8.77
C MET A 24 -9.64 -1.93 -8.75
N ASP A 25 -9.02 -2.42 -9.83
CA ASP A 25 -8.55 -3.80 -9.85
C ASP A 25 -7.46 -4.00 -8.79
N VAL A 26 -7.35 -5.23 -8.27
CA VAL A 26 -6.38 -5.57 -7.22
C VAL A 26 -4.93 -5.29 -7.65
N GLU A 27 -4.66 -5.36 -8.96
CA GLU A 27 -3.37 -4.99 -9.57
C GLU A 27 -3.13 -3.47 -9.55
N GLU A 28 -4.14 -2.68 -9.91
CA GLU A 28 -4.08 -1.20 -9.87
C GLU A 28 -3.92 -0.70 -8.43
N GLN A 29 -4.62 -1.33 -7.47
CA GLN A 29 -4.48 -1.00 -6.05
C GLN A 29 -3.05 -1.26 -5.56
N TYR A 30 -2.45 -2.38 -5.98
CA TYR A 30 -1.08 -2.71 -5.62
C TYR A 30 -0.07 -1.72 -6.22
N ASP A 31 -0.26 -1.31 -7.47
CA ASP A 31 0.59 -0.29 -8.12
C ASP A 31 0.53 1.05 -7.39
N GLU A 32 -0.67 1.52 -7.06
CA GLU A 32 -0.85 2.79 -6.34
C GLU A 32 -0.28 2.74 -4.91
N LEU A 33 -0.36 1.59 -4.23
CA LEU A 33 0.31 1.37 -2.94
C LEU A 33 1.84 1.45 -3.07
N LEU A 34 2.42 0.88 -4.12
CA LEU A 34 3.86 0.95 -4.38
C LEU A 34 4.31 2.38 -4.69
N LYS A 35 3.54 3.09 -5.51
CA LYS A 35 3.80 4.47 -5.90
C LYS A 35 3.70 5.42 -4.71
N ALA A 36 2.68 5.28 -3.87
CA ALA A 36 2.58 6.04 -2.64
C ALA A 36 3.77 5.78 -1.69
N ALA A 37 4.24 4.54 -1.62
CA ALA A 37 5.44 4.21 -0.84
C ALA A 37 6.73 4.83 -1.45
N ASP A 38 6.90 4.80 -2.77
CA ASP A 38 8.04 5.44 -3.47
C ASP A 38 8.05 6.95 -3.26
N GLU A 39 6.90 7.61 -3.37
CA GLU A 39 6.78 9.05 -3.13
C GLU A 39 7.14 9.42 -1.68
N MET A 40 6.74 8.59 -0.70
CA MET A 40 7.14 8.77 0.70
C MET A 40 8.65 8.62 0.89
N GLU A 41 9.30 7.69 0.19
CA GLU A 41 10.76 7.52 0.27
C GLU A 41 11.49 8.70 -0.38
N ARG A 42 11.06 9.11 -1.57
CA ARG A 42 11.60 10.28 -2.28
C ARG A 42 11.44 11.58 -1.51
N ALA A 43 10.32 11.74 -0.80
CA ALA A 43 10.07 12.88 0.08
C ALA A 43 10.89 12.83 1.39
N GLY A 44 11.62 11.74 1.65
CA GLY A 44 12.38 11.53 2.88
C GLY A 44 11.48 11.28 4.10
N LEU A 45 10.21 10.94 3.89
CA LEU A 45 9.25 10.63 4.96
C LEU A 45 9.54 9.27 5.54
N ILE A 46 9.85 8.28 4.71
CA ILE A 46 10.22 6.93 5.14
C ILE A 46 11.60 6.56 4.62
N ASN A 47 12.23 5.57 5.25
CA ASN A 47 13.50 5.02 4.78
C ASN A 47 13.27 3.75 3.95
N GLY A 48 14.27 3.33 3.14
CA GLY A 48 14.13 2.13 2.29
C GLY A 48 13.75 0.83 3.03
N ALA A 49 14.07 0.72 4.32
CA ALA A 49 13.63 -0.41 5.15
C ALA A 49 12.12 -0.39 5.47
N GLU A 50 11.56 0.81 5.69
CA GLU A 50 10.12 1.01 5.89
C GLU A 50 9.37 0.79 4.57
N TRP A 51 9.91 1.30 3.46
CA TRP A 51 9.37 1.04 2.12
C TRP A 51 9.23 -0.48 1.84
N ARG A 52 10.28 -1.27 2.11
CA ARG A 52 10.22 -2.74 1.97
C ARG A 52 9.19 -3.41 2.88
N THR A 53 8.84 -2.78 4.00
CA THR A 53 7.81 -3.30 4.91
C THR A 53 6.43 -3.03 4.33
N LEU A 54 6.16 -1.79 3.89
CA LEU A 54 4.91 -1.42 3.22
C LEU A 54 4.64 -2.28 1.98
N VAL A 55 5.64 -2.47 1.12
CA VAL A 55 5.52 -3.32 -0.09
C VAL A 55 5.17 -4.77 0.27
N ARG A 56 5.74 -5.31 1.36
CA ARG A 56 5.41 -6.67 1.82
C ARG A 56 3.99 -6.76 2.37
N GLU A 57 3.53 -5.76 3.12
CA GLU A 57 2.15 -5.70 3.62
C GLU A 57 1.14 -5.64 2.47
N ALA A 58 1.39 -4.80 1.48
CA ALA A 58 0.59 -4.74 0.26
C ALA A 58 0.57 -6.10 -0.48
N GLY A 59 1.74 -6.76 -0.58
CA GLY A 59 1.87 -8.07 -1.23
C GLY A 59 1.08 -9.16 -0.50
N LEU A 60 1.08 -9.15 0.83
CA LEU A 60 0.30 -10.10 1.64
C LEU A 60 -1.21 -9.92 1.44
N MET A 61 -1.69 -8.67 1.39
CA MET A 61 -3.09 -8.38 1.09
C MET A 61 -3.48 -8.79 -0.33
N PHE A 62 -2.60 -8.53 -1.31
CA PHE A 62 -2.79 -8.96 -2.70
C PHE A 62 -2.87 -10.50 -2.80
N SER A 63 -1.93 -11.22 -2.18
CA SER A 63 -1.96 -12.69 -2.13
C SER A 63 -3.22 -13.19 -1.45
N SER A 64 -3.63 -12.62 -0.32
CA SER A 64 -4.89 -12.98 0.35
C SER A 64 -6.13 -12.73 -0.53
N ALA A 65 -6.19 -11.59 -1.22
CA ALA A 65 -7.29 -11.24 -2.12
C ALA A 65 -7.36 -12.16 -3.35
N THR A 66 -6.20 -12.58 -3.87
CA THR A 66 -6.11 -13.48 -5.04
C THR A 66 -6.25 -14.95 -4.67
N GLU A 67 -5.80 -15.38 -3.49
CA GLU A 67 -6.03 -16.73 -2.96
C GLU A 67 -7.52 -16.93 -2.59
N GLY A 68 -8.21 -15.87 -2.19
CA GLY A 68 -9.67 -15.85 -1.99
C GLY A 68 -10.51 -16.01 -3.27
N VAL A 69 -9.96 -15.72 -4.45
CA VAL A 69 -10.70 -15.84 -5.74
C VAL A 69 -10.49 -17.19 -6.45
N GLY A 70 -9.49 -17.98 -6.04
CA GLY A 70 -9.13 -19.26 -6.69
C GLY A 70 -9.69 -20.53 -6.03
N GLY A 71 -10.33 -20.43 -4.86
CA GLY A 71 -10.73 -21.57 -4.04
C GLY A 71 -12.24 -21.74 -3.90
N GLY A 72 -12.99 -21.81 -5.02
CA GLY A 72 -14.44 -22.00 -4.96
C GLY A 72 -15.04 -22.53 -6.26
N THR A 73 -15.42 -23.81 -6.19
CA THR A 73 -16.20 -24.65 -7.14
C THR A 73 -15.49 -25.24 -8.35
#